data_AF-A0A940AHD4-F1
#
_entry.id   AF-A0A940AHD4-F1
#
_cell.length_a   1.000
_cell.length_b   1.000
_cell.length_c   1.000
_cell.angle_alpha   90.00
_cell.angle_beta   90.00
_cell.angle_gamma   90.00
#
_symmetry.space_group_name_H-M   'P 1'
#
loop_
_entity.id
_entity.type
_entity.pdbx_description
1 polymer ?
#
loop_
_entity_poly.entity_id
_entity_poly.type
_entity_poly.pdbx_seq_one_letter_code
_entity_poly.pdbx_strand_id
1 'polypeptide(L)'
;MVQDVLTIAWKLMRRRKFATAINLLEAREETYEGNFEYYLLLGIACLYVGDYGSAGSYFQQARKIKINDSRLLLGQAAIFLRRGDTERALQYYMEIKDIDPGNKTAANAIEFIRTRGDYDTICRWVDTGRIEQFFPPLGVNPEKIAAIVIPAVCFILGVVLVLALFPHKNYFKGERRDLSELTLTAEERSNAQEKDLSGQTYGFILNDKQISKAYLDAMDYFQQHRDNAAQVEINRILNSNASVSIKQKARILMSYLEEPTFDTLTDNPSYEAVEAEPSLYLDAWVSWGGKVTNAGLNENGTYSCQLLVGYESGEVVEGIVNVRFASAPNIQPDQPVKILGKICTEDKKIYLAGKAIYQSIKDGLK
;
A
#
# COMPACT_ATOMS: atom_id res chain seq x y z
N MET A 1 20.30 18.52 41.04
CA MET A 1 19.27 18.05 41.98
C MET A 1 19.54 16.59 42.31
N VAL A 2 19.87 16.29 43.57
CA VAL A 2 20.03 14.91 44.04
C VAL A 2 18.66 14.24 43.91
N GLN A 3 18.56 13.15 43.13
CA GLN A 3 17.30 12.44 43.00
C GLN A 3 16.94 11.80 44.34
N ASP A 4 15.73 12.04 44.82
CA ASP A 4 15.19 11.39 46.00
C ASP A 4 15.17 9.86 45.81
N VAL A 5 15.45 9.12 46.87
CA VAL A 5 15.66 7.66 46.84
C VAL A 5 14.40 6.95 46.41
N LEU A 6 13.24 7.43 46.87
CA LEU A 6 11.94 6.89 46.50
C LEU A 6 11.71 7.00 44.99
N THR A 7 12.18 8.10 44.37
CA THR A 7 12.12 8.28 42.92
C THR A 7 13.02 7.30 42.18
N ILE A 8 14.22 7.02 42.70
CA ILE A 8 15.16 6.05 42.12
C ILE A 8 14.58 4.63 42.25
N ALA A 9 14.07 4.28 43.43
CA ALA A 9 13.43 3.00 43.69
C ALA A 9 12.24 2.77 42.76
N TRP A 10 11.37 3.77 42.58
CA TRP A 10 10.27 3.70 41.62
C TRP A 10 10.76 3.45 40.18
N LYS A 11 11.82 4.13 39.74
CA LYS A 11 12.41 3.89 38.41
C LYS A 11 12.94 2.46 38.27
N LEU A 12 13.57 1.91 39.31
CA LEU A 12 14.03 0.52 39.32
C LEU A 12 12.86 -0.48 39.22
N MET A 13 11.77 -0.24 39.94
CA MET A 13 10.54 -1.04 39.86
C MET A 13 9.89 -0.98 38.47
N ARG A 14 9.88 0.19 37.83
CA ARG A 14 9.43 0.34 36.43
C ARG A 14 10.25 -0.49 35.45
N ARG A 15 11.55 -0.67 35.73
CA ARG A 15 12.46 -1.56 34.99
C ARG A 15 12.38 -3.03 35.42
N ARG A 16 11.46 -3.38 36.33
CA ARG A 16 11.29 -4.73 36.92
C ARG A 16 12.52 -5.23 37.71
N LYS A 17 13.39 -4.32 38.14
CA LYS A 17 14.55 -4.62 38.99
C LYS A 17 14.16 -4.51 40.47
N PHE A 18 13.26 -5.40 40.90
CA PHE A 18 12.63 -5.31 42.21
C PHE A 18 13.61 -5.54 43.37
N ALA A 19 14.45 -6.58 43.30
CA ALA A 19 15.45 -6.86 44.34
C ALA A 19 16.39 -5.67 44.60
N THR A 20 16.86 -5.01 43.54
CA THR A 20 17.69 -3.80 43.71
C THR A 20 16.92 -2.62 44.29
N ALA A 21 15.62 -2.52 44.02
CA ALA A 21 14.79 -1.47 44.60
C ALA A 21 14.56 -1.72 46.10
N ILE A 22 14.34 -2.97 46.50
CA ILE A 22 14.20 -3.40 47.89
C ILE A 22 15.48 -3.08 48.66
N ASN A 23 16.63 -3.59 48.21
CA ASN A 23 17.92 -3.34 48.86
C ASN A 23 18.24 -1.84 49.02
N LEU A 24 17.88 -1.02 48.02
CA LEU A 24 18.09 0.43 48.07
C LEU A 24 17.21 1.11 49.14
N LEU A 25 15.97 0.65 49.28
CA LEU A 25 15.00 1.18 50.24
C LEU A 25 15.32 0.70 51.67
N GLU A 26 15.64 -0.57 51.87
CA GLU A 26 16.00 -1.14 53.17
C GLU A 26 17.26 -0.49 53.75
N ALA A 27 18.26 -0.19 52.92
CA ALA A 27 19.48 0.50 53.35
C ALA A 27 19.24 1.91 53.95
N ARG A 28 18.01 2.44 53.87
CA ARG A 28 17.64 3.77 54.37
C ARG A 28 16.40 3.76 55.25
N GLU A 29 16.10 2.63 55.88
CA GLU A 29 14.93 2.45 56.75
C GLU A 29 14.82 3.55 57.82
N GLU A 30 15.90 3.83 58.56
CA GLU A 30 15.93 4.86 59.62
C GLU A 30 15.59 6.26 59.09
N THR A 31 15.93 6.57 57.84
CA THR A 31 15.69 7.89 57.25
C THR A 31 14.23 8.11 56.85
N TYR A 32 13.51 7.02 56.54
CA TYR A 32 12.15 7.07 56.01
C TYR A 32 11.13 6.46 56.97
N GLU A 33 11.46 6.35 58.27
CA GLU A 33 10.53 5.89 59.28
C GLU A 33 9.25 6.76 59.29
N GLY A 34 8.09 6.11 59.26
CA GLY A 34 6.80 6.81 59.22
C GLY A 34 6.44 7.42 57.85
N ASN A 35 7.25 7.21 56.81
CA ASN A 35 6.94 7.70 55.47
C ASN A 35 6.01 6.73 54.71
N PHE A 36 4.87 7.24 54.25
CA PHE A 36 3.87 6.44 53.53
C PHE A 36 4.39 5.85 52.21
N GLU A 37 5.00 6.66 51.35
CA GLU A 37 5.45 6.20 50.02
C GLU A 37 6.57 5.17 50.16
N TYR A 38 7.44 5.32 51.16
CA TYR A 38 8.47 4.33 51.48
C TYR A 38 7.87 2.93 51.70
N TYR A 39 6.94 2.81 52.65
CA TYR A 39 6.29 1.54 52.98
C TYR A 39 5.45 1.01 51.81
N LEU A 40 4.77 1.90 51.07
CA LEU A 40 4.01 1.52 49.90
C LEU A 40 4.91 0.92 48.81
N LEU A 41 6.03 1.56 48.50
CA LEU A 41 6.97 1.10 47.47
C LEU A 41 7.64 -0.23 47.85
N LEU A 42 8.06 -0.40 49.11
CA LEU A 42 8.57 -1.68 49.61
C LEU A 42 7.50 -2.78 49.53
N GLY A 43 6.27 -2.49 49.96
CA GLY A 43 5.17 -3.44 49.89
C GLY A 43 4.88 -3.88 48.44
N ILE A 44 4.83 -2.93 47.51
CA ILE A 44 4.65 -3.23 46.07
C ILE A 44 5.85 -4.03 45.54
N ALA A 45 7.08 -3.65 45.88
CA ALA A 45 8.27 -4.36 45.40
C ALA A 45 8.31 -5.81 45.90
N CYS A 46 8.03 -6.05 47.18
CA CYS A 46 7.92 -7.38 47.78
C CYS A 46 6.80 -8.19 47.11
N LEU A 47 5.65 -7.57 46.85
CA LEU A 47 4.51 -8.20 46.18
C LEU A 47 4.90 -8.72 44.78
N TYR A 48 5.67 -7.95 44.01
CA TYR A 48 6.14 -8.34 42.68
C TYR A 48 7.33 -9.31 42.69
N VAL A 49 8.12 -9.37 43.77
CA VAL A 49 9.15 -10.42 43.97
C VAL A 49 8.52 -11.75 44.39
N GLY A 50 7.32 -11.69 44.94
CA GLY A 50 6.59 -12.85 45.47
C GLY A 50 6.76 -13.06 46.98
N ASP A 51 7.37 -12.10 47.68
CA ASP A 51 7.39 -12.09 49.14
C ASP A 51 6.11 -11.44 49.69
N TYR A 52 5.04 -12.22 49.69
CA TYR A 52 3.72 -11.77 50.14
C TYR A 52 3.65 -11.51 51.66
N GLY A 53 4.55 -12.13 52.43
CA GLY A 53 4.63 -11.95 53.89
C GLY A 53 5.11 -10.55 54.22
N SER A 54 6.28 -10.19 53.70
CA SER A 54 6.84 -8.84 53.85
C SER A 54 5.95 -7.79 53.20
N ALA A 55 5.39 -8.07 52.01
CA ALA A 55 4.44 -7.17 51.35
C ALA A 55 3.24 -6.81 52.26
N GLY A 56 2.64 -7.82 52.91
CA GLY A 56 1.53 -7.62 53.84
C GLY A 56 1.92 -6.74 55.03
N SER A 57 3.08 -6.98 55.63
CA SER A 57 3.61 -6.19 56.75
C SER A 57 3.83 -4.72 56.36
N TYR A 58 4.47 -4.47 55.22
CA TYR A 58 4.70 -3.10 54.74
C TYR A 58 3.41 -2.38 54.35
N PHE A 59 2.45 -3.06 53.71
CA PHE A 59 1.13 -2.48 53.46
C PHE A 59 0.39 -2.17 54.75
N GLN A 60 0.54 -2.97 55.81
CA GLN A 60 -0.06 -2.66 57.11
C GLN A 60 0.55 -1.40 57.72
N GLN A 61 1.87 -1.20 57.62
CA GLN A 61 2.52 0.04 58.08
C GLN A 61 2.08 1.25 57.25
N ALA A 62 2.01 1.12 55.93
CA ALA A 62 1.50 2.17 55.05
C ALA A 62 0.05 2.55 55.42
N ARG A 63 -0.80 1.56 55.72
CA ARG A 63 -2.21 1.77 56.07
C ARG A 63 -2.42 2.52 57.38
N LYS A 64 -1.48 2.44 58.34
CA LYS A 64 -1.53 3.25 59.57
C LYS A 64 -1.39 4.74 59.27
N ILE A 65 -0.79 5.11 58.14
CA ILE A 65 -0.52 6.50 57.76
C ILE A 65 -1.61 7.02 56.81
N LYS A 66 -1.95 6.26 55.77
CA LYS A 66 -3.06 6.58 54.85
C LYS A 66 -3.94 5.37 54.61
N ILE A 67 -5.24 5.53 54.81
CA ILE A 67 -6.22 4.45 54.66
C ILE A 67 -6.75 4.38 53.22
N ASN A 68 -6.98 5.55 52.60
CA ASN A 68 -7.65 5.68 51.31
C ASN A 68 -6.65 6.02 50.19
N ASP A 69 -5.76 5.09 49.86
CA ASP A 69 -4.89 5.18 48.67
C ASP A 69 -5.13 3.98 47.75
N SER A 70 -5.45 4.24 46.49
CA SER A 70 -5.82 3.19 45.53
C SER A 70 -4.70 2.18 45.30
N ARG A 71 -3.41 2.57 45.32
CA ARG A 71 -2.28 1.65 45.13
C ARG A 71 -2.11 0.74 46.35
N LEU A 72 -2.27 1.30 47.55
CA LEU A 72 -2.26 0.52 48.78
C LEU A 72 -3.38 -0.52 48.79
N LEU A 73 -4.62 -0.08 48.53
CA LEU A 73 -5.78 -0.96 48.51
C LEU A 73 -5.65 -2.04 47.43
N LEU A 74 -5.10 -1.71 46.25
CA LEU A 74 -4.83 -2.69 45.19
C LEU A 74 -3.84 -3.75 45.66
N GLY A 75 -2.78 -3.35 46.39
CA GLY A 75 -1.80 -4.28 46.95
C GLY A 75 -2.40 -5.22 47.98
N GLN A 76 -3.25 -4.71 48.87
CA GLN A 76 -3.95 -5.53 49.87
C GLN A 76 -4.97 -6.46 49.22
N ALA A 77 -5.79 -5.95 48.29
CA ALA A 77 -6.76 -6.74 47.53
C ALA A 77 -6.09 -7.90 46.78
N ALA A 78 -4.95 -7.64 46.14
CA ALA A 78 -4.16 -8.63 45.44
C ALA A 78 -3.67 -9.76 46.36
N ILE A 79 -3.23 -9.44 47.59
CA ILE A 79 -2.82 -10.45 48.58
C ILE A 79 -4.01 -11.34 48.97
N PHE A 80 -5.19 -10.75 49.22
CA PHE A 80 -6.39 -11.53 49.53
C PHE A 80 -6.82 -12.40 48.35
N LEU A 81 -6.83 -11.85 47.14
CA LEU A 81 -7.19 -12.57 45.92
C LEU A 81 -6.27 -13.77 45.70
N ARG A 82 -4.95 -13.60 45.87
CA ARG A 82 -3.98 -14.71 45.76
C ARG A 82 -4.16 -15.82 46.79
N ARG A 83 -4.73 -15.49 47.95
CA ARG A 83 -5.06 -16.48 48.99
C ARG A 83 -6.39 -17.20 48.73
N GLY A 84 -7.09 -16.84 47.65
CA GLY A 84 -8.42 -17.36 47.33
C GLY A 84 -9.54 -16.68 48.11
N ASP A 85 -9.24 -15.63 48.87
CA ASP A 85 -10.24 -14.89 49.63
C ASP A 85 -10.89 -13.82 48.75
N THR A 86 -11.80 -14.28 47.90
CA THR A 86 -12.48 -13.44 46.92
C THR A 86 -13.45 -12.46 47.53
N GLU A 87 -14.07 -12.79 48.66
CA GLU A 87 -14.99 -11.90 49.35
C GLU A 87 -14.28 -10.65 49.85
N ARG A 88 -13.17 -10.82 50.59
CA ARG A 88 -12.38 -9.68 51.05
C ARG A 88 -11.76 -8.95 49.88
N ALA A 89 -11.18 -9.65 48.91
CA ALA A 89 -10.60 -9.01 47.73
C ALA A 89 -11.62 -8.13 47.00
N LEU A 90 -12.85 -8.63 46.82
CA LEU A 90 -13.94 -7.90 46.16
C LEU A 90 -14.33 -6.63 46.92
N GLN A 91 -14.39 -6.68 48.26
CA GLN A 91 -14.65 -5.50 49.09
C GLN A 91 -13.60 -4.41 48.86
N TYR A 92 -12.31 -4.76 48.89
CA TYR A 92 -11.22 -3.81 48.62
C TYR A 92 -11.30 -3.24 47.19
N TYR A 93 -11.59 -4.06 46.18
CA TYR A 93 -11.72 -3.57 44.80
C TYR A 93 -12.94 -2.67 44.60
N MET A 94 -14.05 -2.91 45.31
CA MET A 94 -15.21 -2.02 45.31
C MET A 94 -14.88 -0.69 45.98
N GLU A 95 -14.18 -0.70 47.11
CA GLU A 95 -13.71 0.51 47.79
C GLU A 95 -12.81 1.36 46.88
N ILE A 96 -11.89 0.72 46.12
CA ILE A 96 -11.08 1.42 45.11
C ILE A 96 -11.96 2.04 44.03
N LYS A 97 -13.01 1.33 43.59
CA LYS A 97 -13.93 1.84 42.56
C LYS A 97 -14.72 3.06 43.04
N ASP A 98 -15.01 3.13 44.33
CA ASP A 98 -15.68 4.30 44.93
C ASP A 98 -14.72 5.49 45.05
N ILE A 99 -13.44 5.26 45.36
CA ILE A 99 -12.41 6.31 45.49
C ILE A 99 -11.89 6.79 44.12
N ASP A 100 -11.67 5.87 43.19
CA ASP A 100 -11.11 6.10 41.85
C ASP A 100 -11.93 5.29 40.81
N PRO A 101 -13.05 5.84 40.33
CA PRO A 101 -13.89 5.17 39.34
C PRO A 101 -13.17 4.85 38.01
N GLY A 102 -12.06 5.56 37.72
CA GLY A 102 -11.24 5.35 36.53
C GLY A 102 -10.25 4.20 36.64
N ASN A 103 -10.16 3.54 37.80
CA ASN A 103 -9.19 2.49 38.06
C ASN A 103 -9.51 1.21 37.29
N LYS A 104 -8.88 1.06 36.11
CA LYS A 104 -9.06 -0.11 35.24
C LYS A 104 -8.68 -1.42 35.93
N THR A 105 -7.66 -1.40 36.80
CA THR A 105 -7.21 -2.60 37.52
C THR A 105 -8.31 -3.12 38.44
N ALA A 106 -8.92 -2.24 39.25
CA ALA A 106 -10.01 -2.62 40.15
C ALA A 106 -11.26 -3.07 39.38
N ALA A 107 -11.64 -2.36 38.31
CA ALA A 107 -12.77 -2.76 37.47
C ALA A 107 -12.59 -4.16 36.86
N ASN A 108 -11.41 -4.45 36.32
CA ASN A 108 -11.08 -5.75 35.76
C ASN A 108 -11.04 -6.85 36.82
N ALA A 109 -10.55 -6.54 38.03
CA ALA A 109 -10.50 -7.50 39.13
C ALA A 109 -11.90 -7.87 39.64
N ILE A 110 -12.80 -6.89 39.76
CA ILE A 110 -14.22 -7.11 40.12
C ILE A 110 -14.88 -8.05 39.10
N GLU A 111 -14.70 -7.77 37.82
CA GLU A 111 -15.28 -8.59 36.75
C GLU A 111 -14.71 -10.01 36.74
N PHE A 112 -13.39 -10.13 36.94
CA PHE A 112 -12.73 -11.43 37.07
C PHE A 112 -13.29 -12.25 38.24
N ILE A 113 -13.41 -11.65 39.42
CA ILE A 113 -13.94 -12.33 40.61
C ILE A 113 -15.40 -12.76 40.39
N ARG A 114 -16.22 -11.92 39.76
CA ARG A 114 -17.64 -12.24 39.48
C ARG A 114 -17.83 -13.37 38.48
N THR A 115 -16.97 -13.44 37.47
CA THR A 115 -17.12 -14.39 36.36
C THR A 115 -16.33 -15.68 36.56
N ARG A 116 -15.20 -15.60 37.27
CA ARG A 116 -14.16 -16.65 37.35
C ARG A 116 -13.43 -16.65 38.71
N GLY A 117 -14.13 -16.26 39.77
CA GLY A 117 -13.60 -16.18 41.13
C GLY A 117 -13.58 -17.50 41.90
N ASP A 118 -13.72 -18.64 41.23
CA ASP A 118 -13.53 -19.94 41.86
C ASP A 118 -12.06 -20.18 42.26
N TYR A 119 -11.86 -20.92 43.36
CA TYR A 119 -10.54 -21.14 43.93
C TYR A 119 -9.57 -21.81 42.95
N ASP A 120 -10.05 -22.79 42.16
CA ASP A 120 -9.26 -23.50 41.16
C ASP A 120 -8.72 -22.54 40.07
N THR A 121 -9.59 -21.66 39.56
CA THR A 121 -9.17 -20.65 38.59
C THR A 121 -8.17 -19.67 39.18
N ILE A 122 -8.34 -19.26 40.44
CA ILE A 122 -7.37 -18.40 41.13
C ILE A 122 -6.02 -19.08 41.25
N CYS A 123 -5.97 -20.34 41.69
CA CYS A 123 -4.74 -21.13 41.78
C CYS A 123 -4.03 -21.19 40.43
N ARG A 124 -4.74 -21.53 39.35
CA ARG A 124 -4.19 -21.56 38.00
C ARG A 124 -3.63 -20.20 37.56
N TRP A 125 -4.28 -19.11 37.93
CA TRP A 125 -3.84 -17.76 37.61
C TRP A 125 -2.65 -17.29 38.42
N VAL A 126 -2.55 -17.77 39.67
CA VAL A 126 -1.37 -17.65 40.52
C VAL A 126 -0.19 -18.38 39.88
N ASP A 127 -0.37 -19.63 39.47
CA ASP A 127 0.70 -20.47 38.89
C ASP A 127 1.20 -19.93 37.54
N THR A 128 0.29 -19.40 36.72
CA THR A 128 0.63 -18.82 35.42
C THR A 128 1.13 -17.37 35.51
N GLY A 129 1.17 -16.77 36.71
CA GLY A 129 1.57 -15.37 36.92
C GLY A 129 0.56 -14.33 36.41
N ARG A 130 -0.56 -14.76 35.80
CA ARG A 130 -1.60 -13.85 35.28
C ARG A 130 -2.25 -13.01 36.37
N ILE A 131 -2.23 -13.49 37.61
CA ILE A 131 -2.79 -12.76 38.75
C ILE A 131 -2.11 -11.41 39.00
N GLU A 132 -0.87 -11.21 38.52
CA GLU A 132 -0.12 -9.96 38.66
C GLU A 132 -0.79 -8.78 37.93
N GLN A 133 -1.69 -9.03 36.98
CA GLN A 133 -2.42 -7.95 36.31
C GLN A 133 -3.35 -7.18 37.25
N PHE A 134 -3.68 -7.76 38.42
CA PHE A 134 -4.51 -7.14 39.45
C PHE A 134 -3.69 -6.44 40.55
N PHE A 135 -2.36 -6.42 40.42
CA PHE A 135 -1.46 -5.72 41.34
C PHE A 135 -1.43 -4.21 41.06
N PRO A 136 -0.88 -3.39 41.98
CA PRO A 136 -0.67 -1.97 41.74
C PRO A 136 0.16 -1.71 40.47
N PRO A 137 -0.37 -1.00 39.46
CA PRO A 137 0.28 -0.91 38.16
C PRO A 137 1.56 -0.06 38.24
N LEU A 138 2.66 -0.63 37.75
CA LEU A 138 3.97 0.05 37.64
C LEU A 138 4.13 0.85 36.34
N GLY A 139 3.10 0.87 35.50
CA GLY A 139 3.17 1.44 34.15
C GLY A 139 4.10 0.68 33.20
N VAL A 140 4.40 1.34 32.08
CA VAL A 140 5.19 0.78 30.99
C VAL A 140 6.68 0.64 31.35
N ASN A 141 7.27 -0.50 31.01
CA ASN A 141 8.70 -0.73 31.16
C ASN A 141 9.46 0.05 30.07
N PRO A 142 10.31 1.03 30.43
CA PRO A 142 11.02 1.85 29.46
C PRO A 142 11.96 1.03 28.55
N GLU A 143 12.54 -0.07 29.06
CA GLU A 143 13.43 -0.92 28.27
C GLU A 143 12.66 -1.68 27.18
N LYS A 144 11.44 -2.13 27.47
CA LYS A 144 10.55 -2.76 26.47
C LYS A 144 10.09 -1.76 25.40
N ILE A 145 9.78 -0.52 25.81
CA ILE A 145 9.42 0.54 24.85
C ILE A 145 10.60 0.83 23.93
N ALA A 146 11.81 1.03 24.49
CA ALA A 146 13.00 1.29 23.71
C ALA A 146 13.28 0.15 22.71
N ALA A 147 13.11 -1.10 23.14
CA ALA A 147 13.27 -2.28 22.27
C ALA A 147 12.30 -2.32 21.08
N ILE A 148 11.13 -1.65 21.16
CA ILE A 148 10.14 -1.60 20.06
C ILE A 148 10.34 -0.33 19.21
N VAL A 149 10.52 0.81 19.87
CA VAL A 149 10.58 2.12 19.20
C VAL A 149 11.87 2.27 18.40
N ILE A 150 13.01 1.83 18.93
CA ILE A 150 14.30 1.99 18.25
C ILE A 150 14.30 1.25 16.89
N PRO A 151 13.93 -0.05 16.79
CA PRO A 151 13.84 -0.72 15.50
C PRO A 151 12.85 -0.09 14.54
N ALA A 152 11.68 0.34 15.02
CA ALA A 152 10.67 0.99 14.19
C ALA A 152 11.20 2.29 13.58
N VAL A 153 11.88 3.12 14.39
CA VAL A 153 12.52 4.35 13.91
C VAL A 153 13.64 4.04 12.92
N CYS A 154 14.48 3.04 13.19
CA CYS A 154 15.51 2.61 12.24
C CYS A 154 14.93 2.11 10.91
N PHE A 155 13.81 1.39 10.94
CA PHE A 155 13.12 0.93 9.73
C PHE A 155 12.58 2.12 8.92
N ILE A 156 11.91 3.07 9.57
CA ILE A 156 11.40 4.28 8.91
C ILE A 156 12.54 5.08 8.29
N LEU A 157 13.63 5.29 9.03
CA LEU A 157 14.83 5.97 8.51
C LEU A 157 15.44 5.21 7.33
N GLY A 158 15.46 3.87 7.37
CA GLY A 158 15.92 3.04 6.26
C GLY A 158 15.06 3.21 5.01
N VAL A 159 13.73 3.20 5.16
CA VAL A 159 12.79 3.45 4.05
C VAL A 159 12.97 4.85 3.47
N VAL A 160 13.08 5.88 4.31
CA VAL A 160 13.33 7.26 3.86
C VAL A 160 14.67 7.36 3.13
N LEU A 161 15.72 6.71 3.63
CA LEU A 161 17.02 6.67 2.98
C LEU A 161 16.97 5.98 1.61
N VAL A 162 16.25 4.85 1.50
CA VAL A 162 16.05 4.17 0.22
C VAL A 162 15.30 5.06 -0.76
N LEU A 163 14.23 5.73 -0.33
CA LEU A 163 13.49 6.66 -1.19
C LEU A 163 14.33 7.87 -1.62
N ALA A 164 15.22 8.36 -0.75
CA ALA A 164 16.11 9.47 -1.06
C ALA A 164 17.27 9.08 -1.98
N LEU A 165 17.83 7.87 -1.84
CA LEU A 165 18.94 7.38 -2.67
C LEU A 165 18.47 6.78 -3.99
N PHE A 166 17.25 6.23 -4.03
CA PHE A 166 16.61 5.66 -5.22
C PHE A 166 15.27 6.36 -5.47
N PRO A 167 15.25 7.67 -5.78
CA PRO A 167 14.02 8.31 -6.20
C PRO A 167 13.51 7.55 -7.43
N HIS A 168 12.29 7.03 -7.32
CA HIS A 168 11.59 6.45 -8.46
C HIS A 168 11.58 7.52 -9.54
N LYS A 169 12.26 7.27 -10.67
CA LYS A 169 12.28 8.19 -11.80
C LYS A 169 10.86 8.25 -12.36
N ASN A 170 10.03 9.13 -11.81
CA ASN A 170 8.97 9.72 -12.60
C ASN A 170 9.70 10.52 -13.67
N TYR A 171 9.75 9.98 -14.88
CA TYR A 171 10.09 10.72 -16.08
C TYR A 171 9.02 11.82 -16.26
N PHE A 172 9.11 12.89 -15.47
CA PHE A 172 8.38 14.12 -15.74
C PHE A 172 9.09 14.81 -16.89
N LYS A 173 8.50 14.71 -18.08
CA LYS A 173 9.04 15.25 -19.33
C LYS A 173 8.03 16.26 -19.90
N GLY A 174 8.21 17.53 -19.56
CA GLY A 174 7.60 18.71 -20.20
C GLY A 174 6.08 18.88 -20.08
N GLU A 175 5.59 20.11 -20.11
CA GLU A 175 4.18 20.40 -20.40
C GLU A 175 3.90 19.99 -21.85
N ARG A 176 3.03 19.00 -22.04
CA ARG A 176 2.73 18.42 -23.36
C ARG A 176 1.92 19.38 -24.23
N ARG A 177 0.67 19.62 -23.84
CA ARG A 177 -0.22 20.65 -24.37
C ARG A 177 -1.34 20.85 -23.36
N ASP A 178 -1.78 22.08 -23.16
CA ASP A 178 -2.95 22.35 -22.34
C ASP A 178 -4.21 21.80 -23.04
N LEU A 179 -4.94 20.93 -22.32
CA LEU A 179 -6.16 20.29 -22.81
C LEU A 179 -7.43 20.94 -22.27
N SER A 180 -7.34 22.10 -21.61
CA SER A 180 -8.48 22.77 -20.99
C SER A 180 -9.65 22.97 -21.96
N GLU A 181 -9.37 23.32 -23.22
CA GLU A 181 -10.37 23.47 -24.29
C GLU A 181 -11.05 22.15 -24.71
N LEU A 182 -10.39 21.02 -24.48
CA LEU A 182 -10.88 19.68 -24.81
C LEU A 182 -11.61 19.02 -23.64
N THR A 183 -11.72 19.66 -22.48
CA THR A 183 -12.47 19.10 -21.35
C THR A 183 -13.96 18.98 -21.69
N LEU A 184 -14.57 17.84 -21.31
CA LEU A 184 -16.02 17.65 -21.47
C LEU A 184 -16.78 18.43 -20.39
N THR A 185 -17.80 19.18 -20.80
CA THR A 185 -18.71 19.87 -19.88
C THR A 185 -19.61 18.86 -19.15
N ALA A 186 -20.24 19.29 -18.04
CA ALA A 186 -21.19 18.44 -17.32
C ALA A 186 -22.38 17.99 -18.20
N GLU A 187 -22.81 18.84 -19.12
CA GLU A 187 -23.89 18.54 -20.07
C GLU A 187 -23.46 17.49 -21.10
N GLU A 188 -22.25 17.61 -21.66
CA GLU A 188 -21.70 16.63 -22.61
C GLU A 188 -21.50 15.26 -21.96
N ARG A 189 -21.08 15.22 -20.69
CA ARG A 189 -20.95 13.95 -19.94
C ARG A 189 -22.29 13.28 -19.67
N SER A 190 -23.34 14.07 -19.46
CA SER A 190 -24.68 13.57 -19.15
C SER A 190 -25.48 13.20 -20.41
N ASN A 191 -25.07 13.72 -21.57
CA ASN A 191 -25.68 13.45 -22.89
C ASN A 191 -24.58 13.02 -23.88
N ALA A 192 -23.80 12.01 -23.50
CA ALA A 192 -22.63 11.60 -24.28
C ALA A 192 -22.99 10.72 -25.48
N GLN A 193 -24.16 10.07 -25.45
CA GLN A 193 -24.71 9.29 -26.56
C GLN A 193 -25.47 10.14 -27.58
N GLU A 194 -25.44 9.72 -28.84
CA GLU A 194 -26.41 10.19 -29.85
C GLU A 194 -27.83 9.74 -29.51
N LYS A 195 -28.79 10.65 -29.70
CA LYS A 195 -30.22 10.39 -29.42
C LYS A 195 -30.92 9.66 -30.55
N ASP A 196 -30.42 9.82 -31.78
CA ASP A 196 -30.93 9.14 -32.95
C ASP A 196 -29.90 8.13 -33.47
N LEU A 197 -30.19 6.85 -33.24
CA LEU A 197 -29.37 5.74 -33.72
C LEU A 197 -29.80 5.28 -35.13
N SER A 198 -30.87 5.86 -35.69
CA SER A 198 -31.41 5.47 -36.99
C SER A 198 -30.66 6.18 -38.11
N GLY A 199 -29.85 5.43 -38.86
CA GLY A 199 -29.15 5.93 -40.06
C GLY A 199 -27.63 5.79 -40.05
N GLN A 200 -27.01 5.35 -38.95
CA GLN A 200 -25.58 5.05 -38.89
C GLN A 200 -25.33 3.67 -38.30
N THR A 201 -24.36 2.94 -38.87
CA THR A 201 -23.85 1.69 -38.29
C THR A 201 -22.69 2.04 -37.36
N TYR A 202 -22.86 1.79 -36.07
CA TYR A 202 -21.81 1.97 -35.07
C TYR A 202 -21.05 0.66 -34.87
N GLY A 203 -19.72 0.73 -34.78
CA GLY A 203 -18.90 -0.42 -34.38
C GLY A 203 -19.06 -0.74 -32.90
N PHE A 204 -19.31 0.28 -32.08
CA PHE A 204 -19.48 0.13 -30.63
C PHE A 204 -20.76 0.81 -30.12
N ILE A 205 -21.52 0.10 -29.27
CA ILE A 205 -22.66 0.66 -28.55
C ILE A 205 -22.25 0.82 -27.09
N LEU A 206 -22.03 2.07 -26.67
CA LEU A 206 -21.53 2.44 -25.36
C LEU A 206 -22.57 3.29 -24.61
N ASN A 207 -22.60 3.19 -23.29
CA ASN A 207 -23.37 4.10 -22.43
C ASN A 207 -22.63 5.40 -22.12
N ASP A 208 -23.32 6.42 -21.59
CA ASP A 208 -22.73 7.74 -21.34
C ASP A 208 -21.48 7.69 -20.45
N LYS A 209 -21.49 6.81 -19.43
CA LYS A 209 -20.35 6.62 -18.53
C LYS A 209 -19.16 6.00 -19.25
N GLN A 210 -19.39 5.02 -20.13
CA GLN A 210 -18.34 4.38 -20.91
C GLN A 210 -17.73 5.34 -21.92
N ILE A 211 -18.53 6.18 -22.59
CA ILE A 211 -18.04 7.20 -23.53
C ILE A 211 -17.21 8.24 -22.78
N SER A 212 -17.74 8.76 -21.67
CA SER A 212 -17.03 9.74 -20.84
C SER A 212 -15.73 9.16 -20.30
N LYS A 213 -15.73 7.89 -19.87
CA LYS A 213 -14.53 7.20 -19.40
C LYS A 213 -13.50 7.04 -20.52
N ALA A 214 -13.88 6.51 -21.67
CA ALA A 214 -12.97 6.34 -22.81
C ALA A 214 -12.33 7.69 -23.21
N TYR A 215 -13.11 8.77 -23.18
CA TYR A 215 -12.59 10.11 -23.48
C TYR A 215 -11.59 10.61 -22.43
N LEU A 216 -11.89 10.42 -21.13
CA LEU A 216 -10.96 10.76 -20.05
C LEU A 216 -9.68 9.92 -20.11
N ASP A 217 -9.80 8.62 -20.37
CA ASP A 217 -8.67 7.71 -20.52
C ASP A 217 -7.79 8.14 -21.71
N ALA A 218 -8.39 8.56 -22.84
CA ALA A 218 -7.64 9.11 -23.97
C ALA A 218 -6.84 10.37 -23.60
N MET A 219 -7.44 11.30 -22.84
CA MET A 219 -6.75 12.51 -22.36
C MET A 219 -5.61 12.18 -21.38
N ASP A 220 -5.84 11.24 -20.47
CA ASP A 220 -4.85 10.81 -19.48
C ASP A 220 -3.66 10.10 -20.16
N TYR A 221 -3.92 9.17 -21.07
CA TYR A 221 -2.88 8.53 -21.87
C TYR A 221 -2.08 9.55 -22.68
N PHE A 222 -2.73 10.56 -23.26
CA PHE A 222 -2.03 11.67 -23.89
C PHE A 222 -1.16 12.42 -22.87
N GLN A 223 -1.64 12.81 -21.69
CA GLN A 223 -0.78 13.50 -20.71
C GLN A 223 0.42 12.65 -20.24
N GLN A 224 0.31 11.32 -20.30
CA GLN A 224 1.37 10.38 -19.94
C GLN A 224 2.34 10.03 -21.09
N HIS A 225 2.27 10.70 -22.25
CA HIS A 225 3.07 10.37 -23.46
C HIS A 225 2.77 8.98 -24.05
N ARG A 226 1.60 8.41 -23.75
CA ARG A 226 1.14 7.10 -24.25
C ARG A 226 0.19 7.27 -25.43
N ASP A 227 0.68 7.89 -26.51
CA ASP A 227 -0.14 8.23 -27.67
C ASP A 227 -0.84 7.07 -28.33
N ASN A 228 -0.19 5.91 -28.34
CA ASN A 228 -0.78 4.76 -29.00
C ASN A 228 -1.99 4.23 -28.24
N ALA A 229 -1.96 4.26 -26.90
CA ALA A 229 -3.13 3.96 -26.08
C ALA A 229 -4.22 5.04 -26.22
N ALA A 230 -3.83 6.32 -26.31
CA ALA A 230 -4.76 7.41 -26.57
C ALA A 230 -5.47 7.24 -27.92
N GLN A 231 -4.75 6.88 -28.99
CA GLN A 231 -5.30 6.59 -30.32
C GLN A 231 -6.37 5.49 -30.26
N VAL A 232 -6.12 4.42 -29.50
CA VAL A 232 -7.07 3.30 -29.34
C VAL A 232 -8.37 3.76 -28.68
N GLU A 233 -8.31 4.55 -27.61
CA GLU A 233 -9.51 5.10 -26.97
C GLU A 233 -10.24 6.11 -27.87
N ILE A 234 -9.49 6.94 -28.61
CA ILE A 234 -10.05 7.84 -29.62
C ILE A 234 -10.81 7.04 -30.69
N ASN A 235 -10.22 5.97 -31.22
CA ASN A 235 -10.87 5.11 -32.21
C ASN A 235 -12.14 4.47 -31.66
N ARG A 236 -12.12 4.01 -30.40
CA ARG A 236 -13.32 3.49 -29.73
C ARG A 236 -14.44 4.53 -29.72
N ILE A 237 -14.13 5.78 -29.39
CA ILE A 237 -15.09 6.89 -29.39
C ILE A 237 -15.59 7.18 -30.80
N LEU A 238 -14.70 7.31 -31.79
CA LEU A 238 -15.06 7.66 -33.17
C LEU A 238 -15.96 6.60 -33.83
N ASN A 239 -15.71 5.32 -33.53
CA ASN A 239 -16.49 4.19 -34.03
C ASN A 239 -17.71 3.83 -33.14
N SER A 240 -17.96 4.57 -32.06
CA SER A 240 -19.12 4.34 -31.17
C SER A 240 -20.33 5.20 -31.50
N ASN A 241 -21.44 5.01 -30.78
CA ASN A 241 -22.61 5.89 -30.75
C ASN A 241 -22.42 7.20 -29.93
N ALA A 242 -21.18 7.65 -29.74
CA ALA A 242 -20.90 8.93 -29.08
C ALA A 242 -21.41 10.14 -29.87
N SER A 243 -21.78 11.19 -29.15
CA SER A 243 -22.29 12.44 -29.73
C SER A 243 -21.28 13.10 -30.66
N VAL A 244 -21.78 13.82 -31.67
CA VAL A 244 -20.93 14.54 -32.64
C VAL A 244 -19.92 15.47 -31.94
N SER A 245 -20.32 16.16 -30.86
CA SER A 245 -19.43 17.05 -30.10
C SER A 245 -18.22 16.30 -29.53
N ILE A 246 -18.46 15.18 -28.84
CA ILE A 246 -17.39 14.38 -28.24
C ILE A 246 -16.47 13.81 -29.34
N LYS A 247 -17.04 13.34 -30.46
CA LYS A 247 -16.25 12.87 -31.61
C LYS A 247 -15.40 13.97 -32.23
N GLN A 248 -15.90 15.20 -32.32
CA GLN A 248 -15.12 16.34 -32.81
C GLN A 248 -13.94 16.63 -31.90
N LYS A 249 -14.14 16.69 -30.58
CA LYS A 249 -13.04 16.89 -29.62
C LYS A 249 -12.02 15.74 -29.66
N ALA A 250 -12.48 14.49 -29.81
CA ALA A 250 -11.59 13.34 -29.97
C ALA A 250 -10.72 13.45 -31.24
N ARG A 251 -11.26 13.95 -32.36
CA ARG A 251 -10.46 14.22 -33.58
C ARG A 251 -9.42 15.32 -33.36
N ILE A 252 -9.74 16.35 -32.58
CA ILE A 252 -8.78 17.41 -32.24
C ILE A 252 -7.66 16.81 -31.39
N LEU A 253 -7.98 16.01 -30.36
CA LEU A 253 -6.99 15.31 -29.56
C LEU A 253 -6.10 14.39 -30.42
N MET A 254 -6.70 13.67 -31.37
CA MET A 254 -5.99 12.81 -32.33
C MET A 254 -4.93 13.58 -33.14
N SER A 255 -5.20 14.84 -33.49
CA SER A 255 -4.25 15.68 -34.23
C SER A 255 -3.02 16.11 -33.42
N TYR A 256 -3.05 15.92 -32.10
CA TYR A 256 -1.94 16.25 -31.20
C TYR A 256 -1.02 15.06 -30.91
N LEU A 257 -1.42 13.84 -31.29
CA LEU A 257 -0.62 12.64 -31.07
C LEU A 257 0.67 12.71 -31.88
N GLU A 258 1.77 12.28 -31.28
CA GLU A 258 3.08 12.29 -31.91
C GLU A 258 3.39 10.92 -32.53
N GLU A 259 4.23 10.93 -33.58
CA GLU A 259 4.73 9.69 -34.17
C GLU A 259 5.77 9.06 -33.21
N PRO A 260 5.61 7.79 -32.82
CA PRO A 260 6.54 7.11 -31.93
C PRO A 260 7.82 6.65 -32.65
N THR A 261 8.85 6.33 -31.88
CA THR A 261 10.03 5.57 -32.30
C THR A 261 10.02 4.18 -31.66
N PHE A 262 10.98 3.32 -32.01
CA PHE A 262 11.13 2.01 -31.36
C PHE A 262 11.31 2.11 -29.83
N ASP A 263 11.91 3.20 -29.34
CA ASP A 263 12.19 3.40 -27.92
C ASP A 263 11.01 4.03 -27.17
N THR A 264 10.12 4.74 -27.86
CA THR A 264 8.99 5.45 -27.24
C THR A 264 7.66 4.70 -27.34
N LEU A 265 7.53 3.72 -28.23
CA LEU A 265 6.33 2.90 -28.34
C LEU A 265 6.20 1.93 -27.16
N THR A 266 5.50 2.35 -26.11
CA THR A 266 5.24 1.52 -24.92
C THR A 266 4.06 0.56 -25.10
N ASP A 267 3.01 1.05 -25.76
CA ASP A 267 1.78 0.30 -25.99
C ASP A 267 1.82 -0.31 -27.39
N ASN A 268 2.07 -1.62 -27.49
CA ASN A 268 2.22 -2.32 -28.77
C ASN A 268 1.15 -3.42 -28.90
N PRO A 269 0.05 -3.20 -29.64
CA PRO A 269 -0.99 -4.21 -29.78
C PRO A 269 -0.48 -5.42 -30.58
N SER A 270 -0.90 -6.62 -30.16
CA SER A 270 -0.57 -7.87 -30.86
C SER A 270 -1.28 -7.96 -32.21
N TYR A 271 -0.71 -8.72 -33.16
CA TYR A 271 -1.35 -8.98 -34.45
C TYR A 271 -2.77 -9.55 -34.31
N GLU A 272 -2.96 -10.55 -33.43
CA GLU A 272 -4.25 -11.20 -33.19
C GLU A 272 -5.34 -10.19 -32.76
N ALA A 273 -5.03 -9.30 -31.80
CA ALA A 273 -5.94 -8.27 -31.36
C ALA A 273 -6.31 -7.28 -32.48
N VAL A 274 -5.34 -6.89 -33.31
CA VAL A 274 -5.58 -5.97 -34.44
C VAL A 274 -6.41 -6.64 -35.53
N GLU A 275 -6.19 -7.93 -35.80
CA GLU A 275 -6.97 -8.70 -36.78
C GLU A 275 -8.40 -8.93 -36.30
N ALA A 276 -8.61 -9.19 -35.01
CA ALA A 276 -9.93 -9.37 -34.41
C ALA A 276 -10.78 -8.10 -34.44
N GLU A 277 -10.19 -6.92 -34.21
CA GLU A 277 -10.92 -5.64 -34.20
C GLU A 277 -10.16 -4.48 -34.89
N PRO A 278 -10.05 -4.49 -36.24
CA PRO A 278 -9.22 -3.52 -36.97
C PRO A 278 -9.61 -2.06 -36.78
N SER A 279 -10.91 -1.77 -36.61
CA SER A 279 -11.42 -0.41 -36.43
C SER A 279 -10.98 0.23 -35.11
N LEU A 280 -10.69 -0.57 -34.08
CA LEU A 280 -10.21 -0.08 -32.79
C LEU A 280 -8.74 0.36 -32.85
N TYR A 281 -7.94 -0.27 -33.72
CA TYR A 281 -6.49 -0.03 -33.83
C TYR A 281 -6.09 0.77 -35.07
N LEU A 282 -7.04 1.32 -35.81
CA LEU A 282 -6.76 2.14 -36.99
C LEU A 282 -5.87 3.35 -36.62
N ASP A 283 -4.87 3.68 -37.43
CA ASP A 283 -3.89 4.74 -37.17
C ASP A 283 -3.01 4.55 -35.91
N ALA A 284 -3.19 3.46 -35.15
CA ALA A 284 -2.26 3.08 -34.10
C ALA A 284 -0.96 2.52 -34.69
N TRP A 285 0.13 2.62 -33.94
CA TRP A 285 1.46 2.16 -34.29
C TRP A 285 1.74 0.78 -33.70
N VAL A 286 2.52 -0.01 -34.43
CA VAL A 286 2.98 -1.33 -33.99
C VAL A 286 4.46 -1.50 -34.26
N SER A 287 5.09 -2.29 -33.41
CA SER A 287 6.45 -2.78 -33.60
C SER A 287 6.42 -4.29 -33.64
N TRP A 288 6.23 -4.85 -34.84
CA TRP A 288 6.11 -6.29 -35.04
C TRP A 288 7.38 -6.87 -35.65
N GLY A 289 7.80 -7.99 -35.08
CA GLY A 289 8.95 -8.77 -35.52
C GLY A 289 8.55 -9.91 -36.42
N GLY A 290 9.40 -10.25 -37.39
CA GLY A 290 9.12 -11.33 -38.33
C GLY A 290 10.09 -11.44 -39.50
N LYS A 291 9.78 -12.32 -40.45
CA LYS A 291 10.54 -12.46 -41.70
C LYS A 291 9.82 -11.76 -42.85
N VAL A 292 10.58 -11.05 -43.68
CA VAL A 292 10.05 -10.38 -44.87
C VAL A 292 10.03 -11.36 -46.04
N THR A 293 8.89 -11.43 -46.74
CA THR A 293 8.69 -12.19 -47.96
C THR A 293 8.04 -11.32 -49.04
N ASN A 294 8.09 -11.77 -50.30
CA ASN A 294 7.40 -11.10 -51.43
C ASN A 294 7.71 -9.59 -51.53
N ALA A 295 8.99 -9.23 -51.31
CA ALA A 295 9.46 -7.87 -51.37
C ALA A 295 9.68 -7.40 -52.81
N GLY A 296 9.18 -6.22 -53.14
CA GLY A 296 9.36 -5.62 -54.47
C GLY A 296 9.11 -4.12 -54.47
N LEU A 297 9.75 -3.43 -55.43
CA LEU A 297 9.51 -2.03 -55.73
C LEU A 297 8.37 -1.94 -56.75
N ASN A 298 7.35 -1.16 -56.43
CA ASN A 298 6.24 -0.88 -57.35
C ASN A 298 6.64 0.20 -58.36
N GLU A 299 5.91 0.27 -59.47
CA GLU A 299 6.13 1.28 -60.54
C GLU A 299 6.07 2.73 -60.01
N ASN A 300 5.29 2.96 -58.94
CA ASN A 300 5.11 4.26 -58.31
C ASN A 300 6.26 4.63 -57.33
N GLY A 301 7.32 3.82 -57.25
CA GLY A 301 8.46 4.02 -56.34
C GLY A 301 8.21 3.58 -54.90
N THR A 302 7.00 3.13 -54.55
CA THR A 302 6.70 2.56 -53.24
C THR A 302 7.25 1.14 -53.12
N TYR A 303 7.77 0.80 -51.96
CA TYR A 303 8.23 -0.56 -51.67
C TYR A 303 7.15 -1.32 -50.93
N SER A 304 6.87 -2.55 -51.36
CA SER A 304 5.88 -3.41 -50.71
C SER A 304 6.46 -4.77 -50.41
N CYS A 305 6.07 -5.33 -49.26
CA CYS A 305 6.44 -6.68 -48.85
C CYS A 305 5.38 -7.29 -47.93
N GLN A 306 5.54 -8.57 -47.60
CA GLN A 306 4.76 -9.25 -46.59
C GLN A 306 5.64 -9.53 -45.37
N LEU A 307 5.11 -9.27 -44.18
CA LEU A 307 5.74 -9.61 -42.92
C LEU A 307 5.05 -10.84 -42.33
N LEU A 308 5.82 -11.91 -42.13
CA LEU A 308 5.42 -13.09 -41.37
C LEU A 308 5.59 -12.80 -39.88
N VAL A 309 4.55 -12.29 -39.22
CA VAL A 309 4.60 -11.82 -37.84
C VAL A 309 4.86 -13.00 -36.88
N GLY A 310 5.74 -12.79 -35.90
CA GLY A 310 6.14 -13.81 -34.91
C GLY A 310 7.19 -14.81 -35.43
N TYR A 311 7.45 -14.85 -36.74
CA TYR A 311 8.35 -15.82 -37.37
C TYR A 311 9.84 -15.42 -37.27
N GLU A 312 10.31 -15.07 -36.08
CA GLU A 312 11.70 -14.66 -35.82
C GLU A 312 12.65 -15.86 -35.70
N SER A 313 12.22 -16.94 -35.02
CA SER A 313 12.99 -18.18 -34.81
C SER A 313 12.73 -19.27 -35.85
N GLY A 314 11.70 -19.10 -36.69
CA GLY A 314 11.28 -20.09 -37.69
C GLY A 314 10.24 -21.12 -37.22
N GLU A 315 9.68 -20.95 -36.02
CA GLU A 315 8.84 -21.98 -35.37
C GLU A 315 7.33 -21.71 -35.48
N VAL A 316 6.88 -20.47 -35.29
CA VAL A 316 5.44 -20.12 -35.29
C VAL A 316 5.18 -18.83 -36.08
N VAL A 317 4.19 -18.87 -36.96
CA VAL A 317 3.68 -17.68 -37.66
C VAL A 317 2.38 -17.26 -36.97
N GLU A 318 2.35 -16.06 -36.40
CA GLU A 318 1.12 -15.48 -35.82
C GLU A 318 0.18 -14.98 -36.91
N GLY A 319 0.74 -14.44 -38.00
CA GLY A 319 -0.05 -13.93 -39.12
C GLY A 319 0.80 -13.36 -40.26
N ILE A 320 0.15 -12.95 -41.34
CA ILE A 320 0.79 -12.36 -42.51
C ILE A 320 0.18 -10.99 -42.79
N VAL A 321 0.98 -9.93 -42.71
CA VAL A 321 0.53 -8.56 -42.98
C VAL A 321 1.30 -7.94 -44.14
N ASN A 322 0.59 -7.25 -45.03
CA ASN A 322 1.23 -6.45 -46.08
C ASN A 322 1.83 -5.19 -45.47
N VAL A 323 3.05 -4.84 -45.85
CA VAL A 323 3.75 -3.64 -45.41
C VAL A 323 4.14 -2.80 -46.62
N ARG A 324 3.93 -1.49 -46.53
CA ARG A 324 4.27 -0.52 -47.58
C ARG A 324 5.17 0.56 -47.02
N PHE A 325 6.27 0.84 -47.71
CA PHE A 325 7.18 1.94 -47.42
C PHE A 325 7.18 2.94 -48.56
N ALA A 326 7.41 4.22 -48.24
CA ALA A 326 7.52 5.27 -49.25
C ALA A 326 8.75 5.08 -50.17
N SER A 327 9.79 4.42 -49.68
CA SER A 327 11.00 4.04 -50.43
C SER A 327 11.50 2.68 -49.96
N ALA A 328 12.37 2.04 -50.75
CA ALA A 328 12.95 0.74 -50.41
C ALA A 328 13.86 0.85 -49.17
N PRO A 329 13.54 0.18 -48.06
CA PRO A 329 14.42 0.12 -46.90
C PRO A 329 15.58 -0.86 -47.14
N ASN A 330 16.71 -0.63 -46.48
CA ASN A 330 17.84 -1.55 -46.53
C ASN A 330 17.56 -2.77 -45.63
N ILE A 331 17.24 -3.92 -46.23
CA ILE A 331 16.91 -5.16 -45.52
C ILE A 331 17.86 -6.27 -45.99
N GLN A 332 18.49 -6.97 -45.05
CA GLN A 332 19.17 -8.23 -45.32
C GLN A 332 18.14 -9.37 -45.42
N PRO A 333 18.01 -10.08 -46.56
CA PRO A 333 16.91 -11.04 -46.82
C PRO A 333 16.82 -12.21 -45.83
N ASP A 334 17.94 -12.62 -45.26
CA ASP A 334 18.05 -13.82 -44.42
C ASP A 334 17.95 -13.54 -42.91
N GLN A 335 17.75 -12.28 -42.52
CA GLN A 335 17.63 -11.89 -41.12
C GLN A 335 16.19 -11.46 -40.77
N PRO A 336 15.69 -11.86 -39.59
CA PRO A 336 14.43 -11.33 -39.09
C PRO A 336 14.53 -9.81 -38.92
N VAL A 337 13.41 -9.14 -39.12
CA VAL A 337 13.28 -7.68 -39.00
C VAL A 337 12.28 -7.36 -37.91
N LYS A 338 12.43 -6.19 -37.30
CA LYS A 338 11.36 -5.53 -36.56
C LYS A 338 10.91 -4.30 -37.34
N ILE A 339 9.62 -4.23 -37.64
CA ILE A 339 9.04 -3.13 -38.41
C ILE A 339 8.22 -2.24 -37.47
N LEU A 340 8.57 -0.96 -37.44
CA LEU A 340 7.70 0.08 -36.90
C LEU A 340 6.81 0.58 -38.02
N GLY A 341 5.50 0.41 -37.87
CA GLY A 341 4.52 0.80 -38.86
C GLY A 341 3.22 1.27 -38.25
N LYS A 342 2.50 2.11 -39.00
CA LYS A 342 1.15 2.56 -38.64
C LYS A 342 0.12 1.62 -39.26
N ILE A 343 -0.87 1.21 -38.49
CA ILE A 343 -1.95 0.34 -38.94
C ILE A 343 -2.88 1.14 -39.85
N CYS A 344 -3.13 0.59 -41.02
CA CYS A 344 -4.05 1.14 -42.01
C CYS A 344 -4.96 0.02 -42.53
N THR A 345 -6.08 0.41 -43.14
CA THR A 345 -7.03 -0.54 -43.73
C THR A 345 -7.34 -0.17 -45.17
N GLU A 346 -7.34 -1.17 -46.05
CA GLU A 346 -7.75 -1.05 -47.45
C GLU A 346 -8.59 -2.27 -47.80
N ASP A 347 -9.77 -2.08 -48.40
CA ASP A 347 -10.72 -3.16 -48.72
C ASP A 347 -11.03 -4.12 -47.55
N LYS A 348 -11.13 -3.56 -46.34
CA LYS A 348 -11.33 -4.30 -45.06
C LYS A 348 -10.17 -5.21 -44.65
N LYS A 349 -9.01 -5.14 -45.32
CA LYS A 349 -7.79 -5.83 -44.90
C LYS A 349 -6.83 -4.86 -44.25
N ILE A 350 -6.17 -5.30 -43.19
CA ILE A 350 -5.13 -4.53 -42.53
C ILE A 350 -3.84 -4.54 -43.36
N TYR A 351 -3.15 -3.41 -43.40
CA TYR A 351 -1.78 -3.30 -43.88
C TYR A 351 -1.03 -2.30 -43.00
N LEU A 352 0.30 -2.40 -42.99
CA LEU A 352 1.15 -1.46 -42.28
C LEU A 352 1.75 -0.44 -43.23
N ALA A 353 1.55 0.84 -42.94
CA ALA A 353 2.39 1.89 -43.48
C ALA A 353 3.71 1.90 -42.69
N GLY A 354 4.73 1.25 -43.25
CA GLY A 354 6.05 1.10 -42.66
C GLY A 354 6.80 2.42 -42.58
N LYS A 355 7.38 2.71 -41.42
CA LYS A 355 8.16 3.92 -41.16
C LYS A 355 9.64 3.62 -40.97
N ALA A 356 9.95 2.63 -40.14
CA ALA A 356 11.32 2.27 -39.81
C ALA A 356 11.46 0.76 -39.67
N ILE A 357 12.67 0.27 -39.95
CA ILE A 357 13.03 -1.13 -39.80
C ILE A 357 14.26 -1.22 -38.90
N TYR A 358 14.26 -2.22 -38.04
CA TYR A 358 15.40 -2.61 -37.23
C TYR A 358 15.79 -4.06 -37.56
N GLN A 359 17.08 -4.29 -37.80
CA GLN A 359 17.69 -5.61 -37.87
C GLN A 359 18.80 -5.66 -36.82
N SER A 360 18.81 -6.71 -36.00
CA SER A 360 19.89 -6.91 -35.03
C SER A 360 21.19 -7.14 -35.78
N ILE A 361 22.24 -6.41 -35.42
CA ILE A 361 23.60 -6.70 -35.89
C ILE A 361 23.97 -8.03 -35.26
N LYS A 362 23.90 -9.13 -36.01
CA LYS A 362 24.66 -10.32 -35.64
C LYS A 362 26.13 -9.91 -35.69
N ASP A 363 26.73 -9.70 -34.52
CA ASP A 363 28.18 -9.71 -34.39
C ASP A 363 28.64 -11.04 -35.00
N GLY A 364 29.29 -10.93 -36.16
CA GLY A 364 30.05 -12.01 -36.74
C GLY A 364 31.28 -12.28 -35.88
N LEU A 365 31.08 -12.78 -34.66
CA LEU A 365 32.10 -13.48 -33.90
C LEU A 365 31.87 -14.97 -34.15
N LYS A 366 32.35 -15.41 -35.32
CA LYS A 366 32.83 -16.77 -35.50
C LYS A 366 34.32 -16.79 -35.28
#